data_AF-A0A1D8G3N7-F1
#
_entry.id   AF-A0A1D8G3N7-F1
#
_cell.length_a   1.000
_cell.length_b   1.000
_cell.length_c   1.000
_cell.angle_alpha   90.00
_cell.angle_beta   90.00
_cell.angle_gamma   90.00
#
_symmetry.space_group_name_H-M   'P 1'
#
loop_
_entity.id
_entity.type
_entity.pdbx_description
1 polymer ?
#
loop_
_entity_poly.entity_id
_entity_poly.type
_entity_poly.pdbx_seq_one_letter_code
_entity_poly.pdbx_strand_id
1 'polypeptide(L)'
;MLLSDKDIRAEIESGRVRIDPYDESMVQPSSIDVRLDRYFRVFENHRYPHIDPAVEQADLTRLVEPEGDEAFILHPGEFVLASTYEVISLPDDIASRLEGKSSLGRLGLVTHSTAGFIDPGFSGHVTLELSNLATLPIKLWPGMKIGQLCLFRLSSPAEFPYGSERYGSRYQGQRGPTASRSFQNFHRTQV
;
A
#
# COMPACT_ATOMS: atom_id res chain seq x y z
N MET A 1 13.72 -15.31 -1.11
CA MET A 1 14.97 -14.68 -1.61
C MET A 1 14.60 -13.33 -2.23
N LEU A 2 15.29 -12.24 -1.89
CA LEU A 2 15.06 -10.90 -2.49
C LEU A 2 15.54 -10.90 -3.95
N LEU A 3 14.72 -10.38 -4.87
CA LEU A 3 15.07 -10.31 -6.28
C LEU A 3 15.97 -9.10 -6.59
N SER A 4 16.97 -9.32 -7.45
CA SER A 4 17.80 -8.27 -8.01
C SER A 4 17.05 -7.47 -9.07
N ASP A 5 17.56 -6.30 -9.44
CA ASP A 5 17.04 -5.49 -10.56
C ASP A 5 16.91 -6.30 -11.87
N LYS A 6 17.89 -7.16 -12.17
CA LYS A 6 17.87 -8.07 -13.32
C LYS A 6 16.70 -9.06 -13.23
N ASP A 7 16.50 -9.67 -12.07
CA ASP A 7 15.43 -10.65 -11.87
C ASP A 7 14.05 -9.97 -11.85
N ILE A 8 13.94 -8.77 -11.27
CA ILE A 8 12.73 -7.94 -11.34
C ILE A 8 12.34 -7.69 -12.79
N ARG A 9 13.28 -7.27 -13.65
CA ARG A 9 13.00 -7.07 -15.09
C ARG A 9 12.53 -8.36 -15.75
N ALA A 10 13.19 -9.49 -15.48
CA ALA A 10 12.80 -10.78 -16.07
C ALA A 10 11.37 -11.22 -15.64
N GLU A 11 11.00 -11.00 -14.38
CA GLU A 11 9.64 -11.29 -13.89
C GLU A 11 8.57 -10.40 -14.53
N ILE A 12 8.90 -9.14 -14.83
CA ILE A 12 8.02 -8.19 -15.53
C ILE A 12 7.91 -8.51 -17.02
N GLU A 13 9.04 -8.73 -17.69
CA GLU A 13 9.12 -9.07 -19.13
C GLU A 13 8.38 -10.38 -19.45
N SER A 14 8.45 -11.37 -18.55
CA SER A 14 7.70 -12.62 -18.68
C SER A 14 6.20 -12.47 -18.39
N GLY A 15 5.76 -11.31 -17.89
CA GLY A 15 4.37 -11.02 -17.53
C GLY A 15 3.89 -11.69 -16.24
N ARG A 16 4.77 -12.37 -15.50
CA ARG A 16 4.44 -13.01 -14.21
C ARG A 16 4.13 -11.97 -13.13
N VAL A 17 4.99 -10.97 -13.02
CA VAL A 17 4.75 -9.78 -12.20
C VAL A 17 4.26 -8.67 -13.11
N ARG A 18 3.16 -8.01 -12.75
CA ARG A 18 2.66 -6.85 -13.50
C ARG A 18 2.61 -5.63 -12.60
N ILE A 19 3.12 -4.53 -13.12
CA ILE A 19 3.06 -3.21 -12.51
C ILE A 19 2.48 -2.30 -13.58
N ASP A 20 1.34 -1.69 -13.33
CA ASP A 20 0.62 -0.90 -14.34
C ASP A 20 0.29 0.50 -13.81
N PRO A 21 0.87 1.58 -14.38
CA PRO A 21 1.81 1.59 -15.50
C PRO A 21 3.24 1.23 -15.09
N TYR A 22 3.91 0.38 -15.87
CA TYR A 22 5.34 0.07 -15.72
C TYR A 22 6.20 1.18 -16.34
N ASP A 23 7.20 1.62 -15.59
CA ASP A 23 8.24 2.55 -16.06
C ASP A 23 9.60 1.96 -15.68
N GLU A 24 10.38 1.56 -16.68
CA GLU A 24 11.68 0.93 -16.48
C GLU A 24 12.66 1.83 -15.70
N SER A 25 12.51 3.16 -15.80
CA SER A 25 13.35 4.10 -15.06
C SER A 25 13.13 4.07 -13.54
N MET A 26 12.06 3.39 -13.08
CA MET A 26 11.76 3.19 -11.67
C MET A 26 12.51 2.01 -11.06
N VAL A 27 13.11 1.13 -11.86
CA VAL A 27 13.85 -0.03 -11.36
C VAL A 27 15.11 0.43 -10.60
N GLN A 28 15.35 -0.17 -9.43
CA GLN A 28 16.47 0.07 -8.53
C GLN A 28 17.21 -1.25 -8.27
N PRO A 29 18.42 -1.26 -7.67
CA PRO A 29 19.26 -2.45 -7.56
C PRO A 29 18.60 -3.72 -6.98
N SER A 30 17.62 -3.56 -6.09
CA SER A 30 16.87 -4.66 -5.48
C SER A 30 15.40 -4.30 -5.18
N SER A 31 14.86 -3.35 -5.92
CA SER A 31 13.50 -2.85 -5.74
C SER A 31 13.02 -2.13 -6.99
N ILE A 32 11.75 -1.74 -7.02
CA ILE A 32 11.21 -0.82 -8.03
C ILE A 32 10.44 0.29 -7.31
N ASP A 33 10.77 1.54 -7.62
CA ASP A 33 10.07 2.70 -7.07
C ASP A 33 8.59 2.71 -7.48
N VAL A 34 7.72 3.12 -6.56
CA VAL A 34 6.28 3.32 -6.82
C VAL A 34 5.89 4.76 -6.55
N ARG A 35 4.82 5.20 -7.23
CA ARG A 35 4.34 6.58 -7.17
C ARG A 35 3.09 6.68 -6.30
N LEU A 36 2.83 7.89 -5.81
CA LEU A 36 1.64 8.23 -5.02
C LEU A 36 0.44 8.48 -5.94
N ASP A 37 -0.71 7.85 -5.71
CA ASP A 37 -1.97 8.20 -6.38
C ASP A 37 -2.59 9.47 -5.74
N ARG A 38 -3.59 10.05 -6.40
CA ARG A 38 -4.30 11.25 -5.90
C ARG A 38 -5.34 10.98 -4.82
N TYR A 39 -5.59 9.72 -4.48
CA TYR A 39 -6.62 9.32 -3.53
C TYR A 39 -6.09 9.21 -2.11
N PHE A 40 -6.68 9.99 -1.20
CA PHE A 40 -6.34 9.99 0.23
C PHE A 40 -7.58 9.72 1.06
N ARG A 41 -7.43 9.06 2.22
CA ARG A 41 -8.45 8.98 3.26
C ARG A 41 -7.97 9.67 4.52
N VAL A 42 -8.75 10.65 4.94
CA VAL A 42 -8.53 11.40 6.19
C VAL A 42 -9.50 10.89 7.26
N PHE A 43 -9.04 10.87 8.51
CA PHE A 43 -9.83 10.38 9.64
C PHE A 43 -10.81 11.44 10.15
N GLU A 44 -12.09 11.10 10.19
CA GLU A 44 -13.17 11.94 10.71
C GLU A 44 -13.37 11.64 12.21
N ASN A 45 -12.36 11.96 13.01
CA ASN A 45 -12.26 11.59 14.44
C ASN A 45 -13.44 12.05 15.32
N HIS A 46 -14.28 12.97 14.84
CA HIS A 46 -15.46 13.47 15.54
C HIS A 46 -16.74 12.64 15.28
N ARG A 47 -16.73 11.71 14.32
CA ARG A 47 -17.91 10.92 13.93
C ARG A 47 -18.24 9.79 14.89
N TYR A 48 -17.22 9.24 15.55
CA TYR A 48 -17.36 8.13 16.49
C TYR A 48 -16.57 8.41 17.77
N PRO A 49 -17.04 7.92 18.93
CA PRO A 49 -16.33 8.09 20.20
C PRO A 49 -15.07 7.22 20.32
N HIS A 50 -14.95 6.17 19.49
CA HIS A 50 -13.80 5.25 19.45
C HIS A 50 -13.77 4.49 18.12
N ILE A 51 -12.66 3.78 17.87
CA ILE A 51 -12.51 2.81 16.79
C ILE A 51 -12.68 1.41 17.38
N ASP A 52 -13.69 0.66 16.93
CA ASP A 52 -13.87 -0.75 17.27
C ASP A 52 -13.59 -1.61 16.03
N PRO A 53 -12.47 -2.36 15.98
CA PRO A 53 -12.13 -3.20 14.84
C PRO A 53 -13.15 -4.30 14.52
N ALA A 54 -14.06 -4.63 15.45
CA ALA A 54 -15.12 -5.62 15.29
C ALA A 54 -16.36 -5.09 14.58
N VAL A 55 -16.49 -3.77 14.45
CA VAL A 55 -17.70 -3.11 13.94
C VAL A 55 -17.38 -2.38 12.65
N GLU A 56 -18.32 -2.40 11.70
CA GLU A 56 -18.21 -1.56 10.51
C GLU A 56 -18.45 -0.09 10.88
N GLN A 57 -17.44 0.75 10.64
CA GLN A 57 -17.49 2.19 10.86
C GLN A 57 -17.23 2.93 9.55
N ALA A 58 -18.18 2.84 8.62
CA ALA A 58 -18.02 3.31 7.24
C ALA A 58 -17.63 4.80 7.13
N ASP A 59 -18.09 5.64 8.07
CA ASP A 59 -17.82 7.08 8.08
C ASP A 59 -16.54 7.46 8.85
N LEU A 60 -15.73 6.49 9.29
CA LEU A 60 -14.52 6.76 10.07
C LEU A 60 -13.48 7.55 9.25
N THR A 61 -13.50 7.35 7.94
CA THR A 61 -12.65 8.10 7.01
C THR A 61 -13.46 8.55 5.81
N ARG A 62 -13.12 9.73 5.27
CA ARG A 62 -13.64 10.17 3.97
C ARG A 62 -12.53 10.18 2.93
N LEU A 63 -12.91 9.89 1.68
CA LEU A 63 -12.02 10.03 0.54
C LEU A 63 -11.85 11.51 0.18
N VAL A 64 -10.61 11.89 -0.14
CA VAL A 64 -10.21 13.24 -0.54
C VAL A 64 -9.26 13.14 -1.72
N GLU A 65 -9.39 14.07 -2.65
CA GLU A 65 -8.50 14.27 -3.78
C GLU A 65 -8.10 15.76 -3.80
N PRO A 66 -6.80 16.09 -3.94
CA PRO A 66 -6.38 17.46 -4.22
C PRO A 66 -6.96 17.95 -5.56
N GLU A 67 -7.17 19.25 -5.70
CA GLU A 67 -7.68 19.84 -6.94
C GLU A 67 -6.56 19.95 -7.99
N GLY A 68 -6.80 19.44 -9.20
CA GLY A 68 -5.84 19.54 -10.31
C GLY A 68 -4.46 19.00 -9.96
N ASP A 69 -3.44 19.86 -10.08
CA ASP A 69 -2.04 19.54 -9.81
C ASP A 69 -1.60 19.95 -8.39
N GLU A 70 -2.54 20.24 -7.48
CA GLU A 70 -2.21 20.62 -6.10
C GLU A 70 -1.68 19.44 -5.28
N ALA A 71 -0.90 19.78 -4.24
CA ALA A 71 -0.41 18.82 -3.27
C ALA A 71 -1.45 18.54 -2.19
N PHE A 72 -1.49 17.30 -1.70
CA PHE A 72 -2.10 17.00 -0.41
C PHE A 72 -1.17 17.51 0.71
N ILE A 73 -1.72 18.21 1.70
CA ILE A 73 -0.96 18.71 2.86
C ILE A 73 -1.13 17.73 4.01
N LEU A 74 -0.06 17.05 4.39
CA LEU A 74 -0.04 16.19 5.57
C LEU A 74 0.52 16.97 6.76
N HIS A 75 -0.32 17.29 7.75
CA HIS A 75 0.11 18.11 8.89
C HIS A 75 0.91 17.30 9.92
N PRO A 76 1.75 17.97 10.75
CA PRO A 76 2.46 17.32 11.84
C PRO A 76 1.55 16.48 12.75
N GLY A 77 1.94 15.23 13.00
CA GLY A 77 1.20 14.29 13.85
C GLY A 77 0.00 13.62 13.19
N GLU A 78 -0.33 13.95 11.94
CA GLU A 78 -1.43 13.30 11.22
C GLU A 78 -1.05 11.94 10.65
N PHE A 79 -2.08 11.10 10.53
CA PHE A 79 -2.06 9.81 9.86
C PHE A 79 -3.16 9.78 8.80
N VAL A 80 -2.82 9.36 7.59
CA VAL A 80 -3.77 9.21 6.47
C VAL A 80 -3.52 7.89 5.73
N LEU A 81 -4.56 7.39 5.08
CA LEU A 81 -4.36 6.34 4.07
C LEU A 81 -4.20 6.99 2.70
N ALA A 82 -3.22 6.53 1.94
CA ALA A 82 -3.07 6.90 0.53
C ALA A 82 -2.95 5.63 -0.32
N SER A 83 -2.66 5.76 -1.61
CA SER A 83 -2.52 4.59 -2.47
C SER A 83 -1.35 4.73 -3.43
N THR A 84 -0.80 3.61 -3.87
CA THR A 84 0.11 3.58 -5.02
C THR A 84 -0.64 4.00 -6.27
N TYR A 85 0.02 4.73 -7.15
CA TYR A 85 -0.50 5.03 -8.48
C TYR A 85 -0.56 3.76 -9.34
N GLU A 86 0.41 2.88 -9.18
CA GLU A 86 0.48 1.60 -9.88
C GLU A 86 -0.51 0.58 -9.32
N VAL A 87 -1.10 -0.20 -10.22
CA VAL A 87 -1.71 -1.50 -9.94
C VAL A 87 -0.61 -2.55 -9.94
N ILE A 88 -0.55 -3.36 -8.90
CA ILE A 88 0.47 -4.40 -8.71
C ILE A 88 -0.24 -5.75 -8.76
N SER A 89 0.20 -6.64 -9.66
CA SER A 89 -0.23 -8.05 -9.72
C SER A 89 0.96 -8.97 -9.49
N LEU A 90 0.84 -9.89 -8.54
CA LEU A 90 1.87 -10.88 -8.20
C LEU A 90 1.41 -12.30 -8.59
N PRO A 91 2.33 -13.18 -9.01
CA PRO A 91 2.05 -14.61 -9.13
C PRO A 91 1.93 -15.26 -7.75
N ASP A 92 1.63 -16.55 -7.70
CA ASP A 92 1.46 -17.33 -6.47
C ASP A 92 2.79 -17.70 -5.78
N ASP A 93 3.94 -17.49 -6.44
CA ASP A 93 5.27 -17.82 -5.93
C ASP A 93 6.14 -16.61 -5.58
N ILE A 94 5.59 -15.39 -5.66
CA ILE A 94 6.26 -14.13 -5.30
C ILE A 94 5.39 -13.34 -4.31
N ALA A 95 5.98 -12.97 -3.19
CA ALA A 95 5.45 -11.92 -2.31
C ALA A 95 6.22 -10.62 -2.55
N SER A 96 5.65 -9.48 -2.19
CA SER A 96 6.37 -8.20 -2.21
C SER A 96 6.35 -7.54 -0.83
N ARG A 97 7.31 -6.66 -0.54
CA ARG A 97 7.21 -5.70 0.56
C ARG A 97 7.19 -4.30 -0.01
N LEU A 98 6.29 -3.47 0.50
CA LEU A 98 6.32 -2.04 0.23
C LEU A 98 7.15 -1.37 1.32
N GLU A 99 8.20 -0.67 0.90
CA GLU A 99 9.08 0.08 1.78
C GLU A 99 9.00 1.58 1.49
N GLY A 100 9.22 2.39 2.51
CA GLY A 100 9.45 3.83 2.33
C GLY A 100 10.78 4.13 1.63
N LYS A 101 10.97 5.39 1.25
CA LYS A 101 12.27 5.87 0.72
C LYS A 101 13.07 6.59 1.81
N SER A 102 14.37 6.32 1.88
CA SER A 102 15.26 6.96 2.86
C SER A 102 15.23 8.49 2.76
N SER A 103 15.13 9.04 1.55
CA SER A 103 15.02 10.48 1.32
C SER A 103 13.79 11.10 1.99
N LEU A 104 12.65 10.39 1.99
CA LEU A 104 11.41 10.84 2.61
C LEU A 104 11.42 10.64 4.13
N GLY A 105 11.97 9.52 4.60
CA GLY A 105 12.17 9.27 6.03
C GLY A 105 13.02 10.35 6.71
N ARG A 106 14.04 10.88 6.01
CA ARG A 106 14.87 11.99 6.50
C ARG A 106 14.13 13.33 6.62
N LEU A 107 12.94 13.45 6.02
CA LEU A 107 12.04 14.60 6.16
C LEU A 107 10.94 14.36 7.20
N GLY A 108 10.97 13.23 7.91
CA GLY A 108 9.94 12.86 8.88
C GLY A 108 8.68 12.24 8.28
N LEU A 109 8.64 11.98 6.97
CA LEU A 109 7.57 11.22 6.35
C LEU A 109 7.80 9.72 6.57
N VAL A 110 6.87 9.07 7.26
CA VAL A 110 6.88 7.63 7.45
C VAL A 110 5.85 7.01 6.51
N THR A 111 6.32 6.14 5.63
CA THR A 111 5.48 5.23 4.85
C THR A 111 5.42 3.92 5.62
N HIS A 112 4.35 3.74 6.37
CA HIS A 112 4.12 2.53 7.12
C HIS A 112 3.38 1.50 6.25
N SER A 113 3.73 0.23 6.45
CA SER A 113 3.05 -0.93 5.87
C SER A 113 2.92 -1.93 7.00
N THR A 114 2.01 -1.69 7.95
CA THR A 114 1.86 -2.55 9.15
C THR A 114 1.67 -4.01 8.72
N ALA A 115 0.92 -4.22 7.65
CA ALA A 115 0.95 -5.44 6.86
C ALA A 115 2.24 -5.44 6.02
N GLY A 116 3.29 -6.08 6.53
CA GLY A 116 4.63 -5.99 5.95
C GLY A 116 4.77 -6.58 4.54
N PHE A 117 3.86 -7.45 4.13
CA PHE A 117 3.87 -8.11 2.82
C PHE A 117 2.61 -7.80 1.99
N ILE A 118 2.82 -7.71 0.68
CA ILE A 118 1.81 -7.86 -0.35
C ILE A 118 1.84 -9.33 -0.74
N ASP A 119 0.71 -10.01 -0.52
CA ASP A 119 0.61 -11.46 -0.64
C ASP A 119 0.72 -11.98 -2.09
N PRO A 120 1.24 -13.20 -2.30
CA PRO A 120 1.20 -13.86 -3.60
C PRO A 120 -0.23 -13.98 -4.15
N GLY A 121 -0.41 -13.71 -5.44
CA GLY A 121 -1.72 -13.64 -6.10
C GLY A 121 -2.50 -12.33 -5.89
N PHE A 122 -2.00 -11.40 -5.08
CA PHE A 122 -2.60 -10.08 -4.96
C PHE A 122 -2.62 -9.36 -6.30
N SER A 123 -3.73 -8.68 -6.60
CA SER A 123 -3.86 -7.76 -7.73
C SER A 123 -4.65 -6.52 -7.31
N GLY A 124 -4.04 -5.33 -7.35
CA GLY A 124 -4.71 -4.08 -7.02
C GLY A 124 -3.73 -2.94 -6.76
N HIS A 125 -4.26 -1.76 -6.44
CA HIS A 125 -3.42 -0.69 -5.86
C HIS A 125 -3.04 -1.06 -4.43
N VAL A 126 -1.88 -0.64 -3.94
CA VAL A 126 -1.48 -0.86 -2.54
C VAL A 126 -1.91 0.34 -1.71
N THR A 127 -2.54 0.08 -0.57
CA THR A 127 -2.85 1.13 0.42
C THR A 127 -1.57 1.49 1.17
N LEU A 128 -1.28 2.78 1.28
CA LEU A 128 -0.15 3.35 2.00
C LEU A 128 -0.65 3.92 3.33
N GLU A 129 0.06 3.67 4.42
CA GLU A 129 -0.23 4.26 5.73
C GLU A 129 0.79 5.39 5.97
N LEU A 130 0.40 6.65 5.77
CA LEU A 130 1.34 7.77 5.78
C LEU A 130 1.21 8.59 7.07
N SER A 131 2.34 8.83 7.74
CA SER A 131 2.44 9.70 8.92
C SER A 131 3.48 10.78 8.75
N ASN A 132 3.18 11.99 9.23
CA ASN A 132 4.15 13.07 9.34
C ASN A 132 4.65 13.20 10.79
N LEU A 133 5.89 12.78 11.04
CA LEU A 133 6.56 12.92 12.34
C LEU A 133 7.44 14.18 12.44
N ALA A 134 7.49 15.02 11.40
CA ALA A 134 8.16 16.30 11.45
C ALA A 134 7.30 17.36 12.15
N THR A 135 7.88 18.54 12.37
CA THR A 135 7.21 19.70 12.99
C THR A 135 6.60 20.67 11.97
N LEU A 136 6.78 20.42 10.67
CA LEU A 136 6.22 21.22 9.59
C LEU A 136 5.31 20.37 8.69
N PRO A 137 4.26 20.96 8.07
CA PRO A 137 3.45 20.27 7.08
C PRO A 137 4.28 19.81 5.88
N ILE A 138 3.96 18.62 5.36
CA ILE A 138 4.63 18.04 4.18
C ILE A 138 3.65 18.11 2.99
N LYS A 139 4.13 18.64 1.87
CA LYS A 139 3.42 18.58 0.58
C LYS A 139 3.64 17.22 -0.06
N LEU A 140 2.57 16.46 -0.22
CA LEU A 140 2.55 15.19 -0.93
C LEU A 140 1.93 15.39 -2.31
N TRP A 141 2.74 15.24 -3.35
CA TRP A 141 2.33 15.48 -4.73
C TRP A 141 1.88 14.16 -5.37
N PRO A 142 0.64 14.03 -5.88
CA PRO A 142 0.27 12.91 -6.72
C PRO A 142 1.29 12.73 -7.86
N GLY A 143 1.70 11.48 -8.11
CA GLY A 143 2.74 11.12 -9.07
C GLY A 143 4.18 11.12 -8.52
N MET A 144 4.44 11.65 -7.32
CA MET A 144 5.78 11.60 -6.73
C MET A 144 6.17 10.16 -6.34
N LYS A 145 7.47 9.85 -6.38
CA LYS A 145 8.02 8.61 -5.81
C LYS A 145 7.76 8.60 -4.30
N ILE A 146 6.98 7.63 -3.82
CA ILE A 146 6.55 7.57 -2.41
C ILE A 146 7.15 6.38 -1.66
N GLY A 147 7.44 5.30 -2.38
CA GLY A 147 7.95 4.06 -1.81
C GLY A 147 8.66 3.23 -2.87
N GLN A 148 8.93 1.99 -2.52
CA GLN A 148 9.55 1.01 -3.40
C GLN A 148 9.04 -0.40 -3.07
N LEU A 149 8.90 -1.24 -4.08
CA LEU A 149 8.54 -2.65 -3.95
C LEU A 149 9.79 -3.53 -3.96
N CYS A 150 9.93 -4.36 -2.94
CA CYS A 150 10.96 -5.38 -2.84
C CYS A 150 10.31 -6.75 -3.09
N LEU A 151 10.68 -7.45 -4.16
CA LEU A 151 10.08 -8.74 -4.51
C LEU A 151 10.83 -9.91 -3.87
N PHE A 152 10.09 -10.86 -3.31
CA PHE A 152 10.63 -12.03 -2.64
C PHE A 152 10.08 -13.30 -3.26
N ARG A 153 10.97 -14.16 -3.78
CA ARG A 153 10.61 -15.52 -4.15
C ARG A 153 10.28 -16.34 -2.90
N LEU A 154 9.12 -16.99 -2.91
CA LEU A 154 8.73 -17.94 -1.88
C LEU A 154 9.55 -19.23 -1.96
N SER A 155 9.53 -20.03 -0.87
CA SER A 155 10.15 -21.36 -0.87
C SER A 155 9.44 -22.35 -1.80
N SER A 156 8.14 -22.14 -2.01
CA SER A 156 7.26 -22.88 -2.92
C SER A 156 6.06 -21.98 -3.26
N PRO A 157 5.33 -22.23 -4.35
CA PRO A 157 4.08 -21.52 -4.62
C PRO A 157 3.10 -21.62 -3.45
N ALA A 158 2.34 -20.56 -3.20
CA ALA A 158 1.29 -20.56 -2.20
C ALA A 158 0.17 -21.53 -2.63
N GLU A 159 -0.21 -22.46 -1.75
CA GLU A 159 -1.28 -23.43 -2.05
C GLU A 159 -2.63 -22.74 -2.29
N PHE A 160 -2.91 -21.66 -1.56
CA PHE A 160 -4.09 -20.81 -1.74
C PHE A 160 -3.65 -19.34 -1.79
N PRO A 161 -3.45 -18.78 -3.00
CA PRO A 161 -3.02 -17.39 -3.13
C PRO A 161 -4.09 -16.40 -2.66
N TYR A 162 -3.70 -15.13 -2.52
CA TYR A 162 -4.60 -14.04 -2.16
C TYR A 162 -5.75 -13.91 -3.17
N GLY A 163 -6.95 -13.66 -2.66
CA GLY A 163 -8.19 -13.66 -3.45
C GLY A 163 -8.87 -15.03 -3.54
N SER A 164 -8.24 -16.10 -3.06
CA SER A 164 -8.93 -17.39 -2.89
C SER A 164 -9.99 -17.34 -1.80
N GLU A 165 -11.03 -18.17 -1.93
CA GLU A 165 -12.13 -18.24 -0.95
C GLU A 165 -11.67 -18.70 0.44
N ARG A 166 -10.57 -19.49 0.51
CA ARG A 166 -10.13 -20.17 1.74
C ARG A 166 -9.74 -19.21 2.86
N TYR A 167 -9.05 -18.12 2.53
CA TYR A 167 -8.52 -17.18 3.53
C TYR A 167 -9.36 -15.90 3.69
N GLY A 168 -10.45 -15.76 2.91
CA GLY A 168 -11.34 -14.61 3.01
C GLY A 168 -10.64 -13.28 2.76
N SER A 169 -9.76 -13.23 1.74
CA SER A 169 -9.06 -12.02 1.32
C SER A 169 -10.03 -10.86 1.10
N ARG A 170 -9.71 -9.69 1.67
CA ARG A 170 -10.66 -8.57 1.76
C ARG A 170 -10.45 -7.48 0.71
N TYR A 171 -9.28 -7.45 0.06
CA TYR A 171 -8.83 -6.28 -0.70
C TYR A 171 -8.39 -6.63 -2.13
N GLN A 172 -8.78 -7.80 -2.65
CA GLN A 172 -8.44 -8.18 -4.02
C GLN A 172 -9.14 -7.24 -5.01
N GLY A 173 -8.38 -6.74 -5.99
CA GLY A 173 -8.87 -5.80 -6.99
C GLY A 173 -9.08 -4.37 -6.48
N GLN A 174 -8.55 -4.01 -5.31
CA GLN A 174 -8.85 -2.69 -4.74
C GLN A 174 -8.35 -1.52 -5.59
N ARG A 175 -9.17 -0.47 -5.68
CA ARG A 175 -8.82 0.83 -6.25
C ARG A 175 -8.74 1.88 -5.16
N GLY A 176 -7.59 2.54 -5.06
CA GLY A 176 -7.32 3.55 -4.05
C GLY A 176 -7.18 2.97 -2.63
N PRO A 177 -7.14 3.84 -1.61
CA PRO A 177 -7.05 3.41 -0.22
C PRO A 177 -8.41 2.89 0.24
N THR A 178 -8.66 1.58 0.12
CA THR A 178 -9.92 1.00 0.61
C THR A 178 -9.98 1.11 2.13
N ALA A 179 -11.14 1.50 2.68
CA ALA A 179 -11.34 1.56 4.13
C ALA A 179 -11.22 0.16 4.76
N SER A 180 -10.87 0.11 6.05
CA SER A 180 -10.70 -1.15 6.76
C SER A 180 -11.96 -2.01 6.70
N ARG A 181 -11.76 -3.31 6.45
CA ARG A 181 -12.79 -4.36 6.51
C ARG A 181 -12.53 -5.32 7.67
N SER A 182 -11.86 -4.88 8.73
CA SER A 182 -11.47 -5.73 9.88
C SER A 182 -12.65 -6.45 10.54
N PHE A 183 -13.84 -5.84 10.49
CA PHE A 183 -15.08 -6.42 11.01
C PHE A 183 -15.49 -7.72 10.29
N GLN A 184 -15.12 -7.89 9.01
CA GLN A 184 -15.39 -9.10 8.26
C GLN A 184 -14.54 -10.25 8.81
N ASN A 185 -15.17 -11.33 9.27
CA ASN A 185 -14.49 -12.46 9.92
C ASN A 185 -13.66 -12.01 11.15
N PHE A 186 -14.12 -10.99 11.88
CA PHE A 186 -13.48 -10.59 13.13
C PHE A 186 -13.51 -11.75 14.13
N HIS A 187 -12.37 -12.04 14.75
CA HIS A 187 -12.22 -13.12 15.69
C HIS A 187 -11.81 -12.57 17.06
N ARG A 188 -12.50 -13.01 18.12
CA ARG A 188 -12.16 -12.72 19.51
C ARG A 188 -12.37 -13.95 20.38
N THR A 189 -11.30 -14.39 21.03
CA THR A 189 -11.35 -15.45 22.04
C THR A 189 -11.75 -14.88 23.40
N GLN A 190 -12.53 -15.62 24.17
CA GLN A 190 -12.76 -15.32 25.57
C GLN A 190 -11.53 -15.77 26.37
N VAL A 191 -10.89 -14.84 27.09
CA VAL A 191 -9.70 -15.08 27.93
C VAL A 191 -10.11 -15.18 29.39
#